data_AF-A0A1M7GRY5-F1
#
_entry.id   AF-A0A1M7GRY5-F1
#
_cell.length_a   1.000
_cell.length_b   1.000
_cell.length_c   1.000
_cell.angle_alpha   90.00
_cell.angle_beta   90.00
_cell.angle_gamma   90.00
#
_symmetry.space_group_name_H-M   'P 1'
#
loop_
_entity.id
_entity.type
_entity.pdbx_description
1 polymer ?
#
loop_
_entity_poly.entity_id
_entity_poly.type
_entity_poly.pdbx_seq_one_letter_code
_entity_poly.pdbx_strand_id
1 'polypeptide(L)'
;MIPISLNNDYLLYYNFQIFHKPNGFLSFLLNEPYLYSIYSVCNFFSDSKENVFLGMYWFNWLVSSAFFVWLIKKIDVEAWKKMILFVCYYFILTFVLLRNGPAYILFALYFYYSFRNKKFNWILITPFMHISCCLLLVTFFHKSKYYFNLLVFVFLFVFLLYFFISPFLLHIGAFESILTKISFYLKGISDIGIMHRIFFIFISFFIITGFVFYKKKMLHPILITTIFIYLVSYYINPIVAFRFSLYVIFALLLYPFNSVINDKKLRLINLLTIFLFPIFVFGMLKTHETEIFIKTLFIL
;
A
#
# COMPACT_ATOMS: atom_id res chain seq x y z
N MET A 1 11.11 24.61 -3.15
CA MET A 1 11.07 23.43 -4.02
C MET A 1 11.68 22.27 -3.26
N ILE A 2 11.08 21.08 -3.26
CA ILE A 2 11.70 19.88 -2.69
C ILE A 2 12.51 19.24 -3.83
N PRO A 3 13.85 19.31 -3.82
CA PRO A 3 14.66 18.67 -4.84
C PRO A 3 14.30 17.20 -5.00
N ILE A 4 14.23 16.72 -6.24
CA ILE A 4 13.92 15.32 -6.56
C ILE A 4 14.97 14.37 -5.97
N SER A 5 16.20 14.87 -5.78
CA SER A 5 17.28 14.16 -5.11
C SER A 5 17.01 13.87 -3.63
N LEU A 6 16.06 14.55 -2.97
CA LEU A 6 15.74 14.38 -1.56
C LEU A 6 14.87 13.17 -1.24
N ASN A 7 14.35 12.48 -2.25
CA ASN A 7 13.38 11.43 -2.06
C ASN A 7 13.88 10.11 -2.63
N ASN A 8 14.25 9.19 -1.74
CA ASN A 8 14.94 7.94 -2.06
C ASN A 8 14.27 7.11 -3.16
N ASP A 9 12.93 7.02 -3.17
CA ASP A 9 12.22 6.29 -4.23
C ASP A 9 12.25 7.06 -5.55
N TYR A 10 12.09 8.39 -5.53
CA TYR A 10 12.11 9.22 -6.75
C TYR A 10 13.49 9.24 -7.40
N LEU A 11 14.57 9.28 -6.61
CA LEU A 11 15.93 9.23 -7.13
C LEU A 11 16.19 7.93 -7.91
N LEU A 12 15.72 6.80 -7.39
CA LEU A 12 15.81 5.52 -8.10
C LEU A 12 15.07 5.60 -9.44
N TYR A 13 13.80 6.02 -9.44
CA TYR A 13 13.02 6.13 -10.68
C TYR A 13 13.57 7.17 -11.66
N TYR A 14 14.14 8.27 -11.16
CA TYR A 14 14.78 9.29 -11.97
C TYR A 14 16.02 8.73 -12.68
N ASN A 15 16.82 7.92 -11.99
CA ASN A 15 18.04 7.36 -12.56
C ASN A 15 17.79 6.17 -13.50
N PHE A 16 16.69 5.44 -13.32
CA PHE A 16 16.33 4.32 -14.18
C PHE A 16 15.53 4.76 -15.43
N GLN A 17 15.83 4.18 -16.59
CA GLN A 17 15.05 4.38 -17.82
C GLN A 17 13.79 3.48 -17.86
N ILE A 18 12.96 3.48 -16.82
CA ILE A 18 11.77 2.60 -16.75
C ILE A 18 10.59 3.16 -17.59
N PHE A 19 10.68 4.41 -18.04
CA PHE A 19 9.62 5.13 -18.75
C PHE A 19 9.64 4.98 -20.28
N HIS A 20 10.32 3.94 -20.78
CA HIS A 20 10.33 3.66 -22.21
C HIS A 20 8.92 3.34 -22.72
N LYS A 21 8.61 3.83 -23.92
CA LYS A 21 7.33 3.53 -24.58
C LYS A 21 7.19 2.01 -24.72
N PRO A 22 6.10 1.40 -24.22
CA PRO A 22 5.91 -0.04 -24.32
C PRO A 22 5.73 -0.45 -25.78
N ASN A 23 6.35 -1.57 -26.17
CA ASN A 23 6.31 -2.10 -27.54
C ASN A 23 4.98 -2.78 -27.90
N GLY A 24 4.06 -2.93 -26.94
CA GLY A 24 2.75 -3.55 -27.12
C GLY A 24 1.96 -3.66 -25.81
N PHE A 25 0.72 -4.15 -25.89
CA PHE A 25 -0.19 -4.22 -24.74
C PHE A 25 0.34 -5.06 -23.56
N LEU A 26 0.94 -6.23 -23.84
CA LEU A 26 1.53 -7.07 -22.80
C LEU A 26 2.72 -6.37 -22.11
N SER A 27 3.56 -5.68 -22.89
CA SER A 27 4.67 -4.88 -22.36
C SER A 27 4.15 -3.71 -21.51
N PHE A 28 3.07 -3.05 -21.91
CA PHE A 28 2.43 -1.99 -21.12
C PHE A 28 1.89 -2.52 -19.78
N LEU A 29 1.23 -3.68 -19.76
CA LEU A 29 0.74 -4.29 -18.52
C LEU A 29 1.88 -4.69 -17.57
N LEU A 30 3.01 -5.17 -18.11
CA LEU A 30 4.15 -5.59 -17.31
C LEU A 30 5.03 -4.41 -16.85
N ASN A 31 5.07 -3.31 -17.61
CA ASN A 31 5.86 -2.11 -17.32
C ASN A 31 5.13 -1.06 -16.46
N GLU A 32 4.33 -1.50 -15.48
CA GLU A 32 3.71 -0.61 -14.47
C GLU A 32 2.83 0.50 -15.10
N PRO A 33 1.67 0.13 -15.69
CA PRO A 33 0.93 0.99 -16.62
C PRO A 33 0.50 2.33 -16.03
N TYR A 34 0.16 2.36 -14.74
CA TYR A 34 -0.16 3.60 -14.02
C TYR A 34 1.01 4.60 -13.99
N LEU A 35 2.21 4.15 -13.67
CA LEU A 35 3.37 5.02 -13.52
C LEU A 35 3.75 5.64 -14.88
N TYR A 36 3.75 4.81 -15.92
CA TYR A 36 3.94 5.25 -17.29
C TYR A 36 2.87 6.26 -17.75
N SER A 37 1.60 6.01 -17.39
CA SER A 37 0.49 6.89 -17.77
C SER A 37 0.64 8.28 -17.15
N ILE A 38 0.98 8.37 -15.85
CA ILE A 38 1.21 9.66 -15.21
C ILE A 38 2.43 10.35 -15.79
N TYR A 39 3.53 9.62 -15.96
CA TYR A 39 4.72 10.17 -16.59
C TYR A 39 4.39 10.77 -17.96
N SER A 40 3.63 10.05 -18.79
CA SER A 40 3.22 10.51 -20.12
C SER A 40 2.35 11.77 -20.06
N VAL A 41 1.41 11.85 -19.11
CA VAL A 41 0.59 13.05 -18.90
C VAL A 41 1.44 14.23 -18.44
N CYS A 42 2.35 14.05 -17.48
CA CYS A 42 3.23 15.12 -17.01
C CYS A 42 4.23 15.57 -18.10
N ASN A 43 4.74 14.63 -18.89
CA ASN A 43 5.64 14.89 -20.02
C ASN A 43 4.96 15.64 -21.17
N PHE A 44 3.62 15.58 -21.27
CA PHE A 44 2.88 16.42 -22.21
C PHE A 44 2.93 17.91 -21.84
N PHE A 45 3.07 18.24 -20.55
CA PHE A 45 3.09 19.63 -20.07
C PHE A 45 4.49 20.19 -19.87
N SER A 46 5.53 19.36 -19.89
CA SER A 46 6.90 19.78 -19.62
C SER A 46 7.92 18.85 -20.26
N ASP A 47 8.90 19.44 -20.94
CA ASP A 47 9.97 18.69 -21.63
C ASP A 47 11.14 18.31 -20.70
N SER A 48 11.36 19.07 -19.61
CA SER A 48 12.43 18.75 -18.68
C SER A 48 12.03 17.60 -17.75
N LYS A 49 12.82 16.53 -17.73
CA LYS A 49 12.63 15.35 -16.89
C LYS A 49 12.41 15.71 -15.40
N GLU A 50 13.13 16.71 -14.90
CA GLU A 50 12.99 17.20 -13.52
C GLU A 50 11.54 17.67 -13.24
N ASN A 51 11.01 18.59 -14.05
CA ASN A 51 9.64 19.08 -13.87
C ASN A 51 8.57 17.99 -14.09
N VAL A 52 8.82 16.99 -14.94
CA VAL A 52 7.92 15.83 -15.11
C VAL A 52 7.78 15.07 -13.79
N PHE A 53 8.90 14.73 -13.16
CA PHE A 53 8.91 14.03 -11.87
C PHE A 53 8.35 14.89 -10.73
N LEU A 54 8.59 16.21 -10.76
CA LEU A 54 7.94 17.13 -9.83
C LEU A 54 6.41 17.14 -10.01
N GLY A 55 5.93 17.09 -11.25
CA GLY A 55 4.50 16.94 -11.56
C GLY A 55 3.91 15.64 -11.01
N MET A 56 4.61 14.52 -11.21
CA MET A 56 4.23 13.22 -10.63
C MET A 56 4.15 13.27 -9.10
N TYR A 57 5.11 13.96 -8.47
CA TYR A 57 5.14 14.17 -7.03
C TYR A 57 3.93 14.94 -6.52
N TRP A 58 3.63 16.08 -7.15
CA TRP A 58 2.45 16.87 -6.79
C TRP A 58 1.16 16.09 -6.98
N PHE A 59 1.05 15.31 -8.05
CA PHE A 59 -0.11 14.45 -8.28
C PHE A 59 -0.27 13.43 -7.14
N ASN A 60 0.79 12.72 -6.76
CA ASN A 60 0.74 11.75 -5.68
C ASN A 60 0.42 12.40 -4.32
N TRP A 61 1.00 13.59 -4.06
CA TRP A 61 0.72 14.37 -2.86
C TRP A 61 -0.75 14.80 -2.78
N LEU A 62 -1.32 15.27 -3.89
CA LEU A 62 -2.72 15.68 -4.00
C LEU A 62 -3.67 14.51 -3.75
N VAL A 63 -3.44 13.37 -4.42
CA VAL A 63 -4.27 12.16 -4.28
C VAL A 63 -4.23 11.64 -2.83
N SER A 64 -3.03 11.57 -2.24
CA SER A 64 -2.85 11.12 -0.86
C SER A 64 -3.51 12.07 0.14
N SER A 65 -3.34 13.37 -0.04
CA SER A 65 -3.96 14.39 0.82
C SER A 65 -5.49 14.36 0.71
N ALA A 66 -6.03 14.21 -0.50
CA ALA A 66 -7.47 14.05 -0.72
C ALA A 66 -8.03 12.82 0.01
N PHE A 67 -7.29 11.71 0.04
CA PHE A 67 -7.66 10.52 0.81
C PHE A 67 -7.73 10.80 2.32
N PHE A 68 -6.75 11.48 2.91
CA PHE A 68 -6.77 11.79 4.34
C PHE A 68 -7.85 12.82 4.70
N VAL A 69 -8.11 13.81 3.83
CA VAL A 69 -9.25 14.72 3.98
C VAL A 69 -10.57 13.96 3.95
N TRP A 70 -10.72 13.01 3.02
CA TRP A 70 -11.88 12.11 2.97
C TRP A 70 -12.01 11.30 4.27
N LEU A 71 -10.91 10.77 4.81
CA LEU A 71 -10.89 9.95 6.03
C LEU A 71 -11.32 10.75 7.26
N ILE A 72 -10.85 12.00 7.39
CA ILE A 72 -11.24 12.90 8.49
C ILE A 72 -12.75 13.10 8.52
N LYS A 73 -13.38 13.29 7.34
CA LYS A 73 -14.83 13.51 7.19
C LYS A 73 -15.70 12.28 7.56
N LYS A 74 -15.12 11.08 7.78
CA LYS A 74 -15.89 9.88 8.13
C LYS A 74 -16.23 9.81 9.61
N ILE A 75 -17.44 10.22 9.98
CA ILE A 75 -17.92 10.21 11.37
C ILE A 75 -17.99 8.81 12.00
N ASP A 76 -18.13 7.78 11.17
CA ASP A 76 -18.27 6.38 11.57
C ASP A 76 -16.92 5.65 11.74
N VAL A 77 -15.81 6.40 11.67
CA VAL A 77 -14.46 5.92 11.98
C VAL A 77 -13.95 6.71 13.18
N GLU A 78 -13.46 6.01 14.19
CA GLU A 78 -12.99 6.59 15.43
C GLU A 78 -11.74 7.45 15.21
N ALA A 79 -11.64 8.55 15.94
CA ALA A 79 -10.55 9.52 15.79
C ALA A 79 -9.18 8.86 15.97
N TRP A 80 -9.00 8.01 16.98
CA TRP A 80 -7.72 7.34 17.21
C TRP A 80 -7.27 6.46 16.03
N LYS A 81 -8.18 5.79 15.33
CA LYS A 81 -7.86 4.99 14.15
C LYS A 81 -7.38 5.88 13.00
N LYS A 82 -8.06 7.01 12.79
CA LYS A 82 -7.65 8.02 11.81
C LYS A 82 -6.28 8.60 12.14
N MET A 83 -6.02 8.88 13.41
CA MET A 83 -4.73 9.41 13.86
C MET A 83 -3.59 8.42 13.62
N ILE A 84 -3.77 7.13 13.94
CA ILE A 84 -2.76 6.10 13.63
C ILE A 84 -2.52 6.03 12.12
N LEU A 85 -3.58 5.99 11.32
CA LEU A 85 -3.46 5.95 9.85
C LEU A 85 -2.73 7.19 9.32
N PHE A 86 -3.05 8.37 9.82
CA PHE A 86 -2.41 9.62 9.41
C PHE A 86 -0.94 9.66 9.80
N VAL A 87 -0.62 9.43 11.07
CA VAL A 87 0.73 9.53 11.58
C VAL A 87 1.67 8.52 10.93
N CYS A 88 1.23 7.27 10.77
CA CYS A 88 2.07 6.22 10.21
C CYS A 88 2.17 6.28 8.68
N TYR A 89 1.12 6.75 7.98
CA TYR A 89 1.04 6.57 6.52
C TYR A 89 0.94 7.84 5.70
N TYR A 90 0.73 9.02 6.29
CA TYR A 90 0.68 10.25 5.51
C TYR A 90 1.96 10.46 4.72
N PHE A 91 3.12 10.52 5.40
CA PHE A 91 4.39 10.73 4.72
C PHE A 91 4.76 9.58 3.78
N ILE A 92 4.43 8.34 4.15
CA ILE A 92 4.72 7.16 3.33
C ILE A 92 3.92 7.20 2.01
N LEU A 93 2.61 7.44 2.06
CA LEU A 93 1.78 7.48 0.85
C LEU A 93 2.10 8.69 -0.02
N THR A 94 2.34 9.82 0.61
CA THR A 94 2.51 11.11 -0.07
C THR A 94 3.87 11.25 -0.73
N PHE A 95 4.93 10.79 -0.05
CA PHE A 95 6.30 11.04 -0.48
C PHE A 95 7.04 9.78 -0.88
N VAL A 96 6.80 8.64 -0.25
CA VAL A 96 7.57 7.42 -0.56
C VAL A 96 6.93 6.61 -1.69
N LEU A 97 5.65 6.25 -1.56
CA LEU A 97 5.00 5.23 -2.40
C LEU A 97 4.39 5.76 -3.70
N LEU A 98 5.21 6.25 -4.64
CA LEU A 98 4.74 6.71 -5.95
C LEU A 98 4.00 5.60 -6.74
N ARG A 99 4.55 4.38 -6.74
CA ARG A 99 4.04 3.25 -7.54
C ARG A 99 2.76 2.64 -6.97
N ASN A 100 2.69 2.46 -5.66
CA ASN A 100 1.68 1.63 -5.01
C ASN A 100 0.66 2.44 -4.18
N GLY A 101 0.96 3.70 -3.88
CA GLY A 101 0.13 4.57 -3.04
C GLY A 101 -1.35 4.61 -3.45
N PRO A 102 -1.68 4.86 -4.72
CA PRO A 102 -3.08 4.88 -5.17
C PRO A 102 -3.79 3.55 -5.03
N ALA A 103 -3.09 2.43 -5.26
CA ALA A 103 -3.66 1.11 -5.08
C ALA A 103 -3.99 0.85 -3.60
N TYR A 104 -3.08 1.23 -2.69
CA TYR A 104 -3.32 1.20 -1.24
C TYR A 104 -4.55 2.04 -0.85
N ILE A 105 -4.67 3.25 -1.39
CA ILE A 105 -5.82 4.14 -1.17
C ILE A 105 -7.12 3.50 -1.66
N LEU A 106 -7.15 2.93 -2.87
CA LEU A 106 -8.32 2.25 -3.40
C LEU A 106 -8.72 1.03 -2.54
N PHE A 107 -7.77 0.27 -2.02
CA PHE A 107 -8.06 -0.80 -1.06
C PHE A 107 -8.59 -0.29 0.27
N ALA A 108 -8.06 0.81 0.79
CA ALA A 108 -8.60 1.44 2.00
C ALA A 108 -10.05 1.87 1.80
N LEU A 109 -10.36 2.54 0.67
CA LEU A 109 -11.72 2.90 0.29
C LEU A 109 -12.61 1.66 0.15
N TYR A 110 -12.13 0.64 -0.55
CA TYR A 110 -12.83 -0.62 -0.74
C TYR A 110 -13.18 -1.30 0.59
N PHE A 111 -12.22 -1.41 1.52
CA PHE A 111 -12.46 -1.98 2.85
C PHE A 111 -13.48 -1.17 3.63
N TYR A 112 -13.34 0.15 3.67
CA TYR A 112 -14.30 1.03 4.31
C TYR A 112 -15.72 0.76 3.79
N TYR A 113 -15.95 0.85 2.48
CA TYR A 113 -17.28 0.66 1.91
C TYR A 113 -17.81 -0.77 2.09
N SER A 114 -16.96 -1.78 1.91
CA SER A 114 -17.34 -3.19 2.03
C SER A 114 -17.81 -3.53 3.44
N PHE A 115 -17.13 -3.04 4.48
CA PHE A 115 -17.56 -3.25 5.87
C PHE A 115 -18.85 -2.52 6.24
N ARG A 116 -19.28 -1.53 5.45
CA ARG A 116 -20.61 -0.89 5.55
C ARG A 116 -21.60 -1.46 4.54
N ASN A 117 -21.31 -2.64 3.99
CA ASN A 117 -22.11 -3.33 2.98
C ASN A 117 -22.36 -2.54 1.68
N LYS A 118 -21.59 -1.49 1.40
CA LYS A 118 -21.68 -0.69 0.16
C LYS A 118 -20.74 -1.24 -0.90
N LYS A 119 -21.16 -1.20 -2.17
CA LYS A 119 -20.34 -1.63 -3.31
C LYS A 119 -19.29 -0.55 -3.64
N PHE A 120 -18.08 -0.96 -3.97
CA PHE A 120 -17.01 -0.07 -4.44
C PHE A 120 -16.26 -0.75 -5.59
N ASN A 121 -16.79 -0.62 -6.81
CA ASN A 121 -16.28 -1.33 -7.99
C ASN A 121 -14.97 -0.73 -8.53
N TRP A 122 -14.63 0.50 -8.13
CA TRP A 122 -13.34 1.13 -8.46
C TRP A 122 -12.13 0.35 -7.94
N ILE A 123 -12.31 -0.64 -7.05
CA ILE A 123 -11.20 -1.54 -6.71
C ILE A 123 -10.70 -2.34 -7.92
N LEU A 124 -11.55 -2.62 -8.91
CA LEU A 124 -11.21 -3.45 -10.07
C LEU A 124 -10.16 -2.82 -11.00
N ILE A 125 -9.88 -1.52 -10.89
CA ILE A 125 -8.80 -0.87 -11.66
C ILE A 125 -7.41 -1.05 -11.02
N THR A 126 -7.33 -1.55 -9.79
CA THR A 126 -6.04 -1.71 -9.07
C THR A 126 -5.00 -2.61 -9.76
N PRO A 127 -5.33 -3.63 -10.58
CA PRO A 127 -4.33 -4.37 -11.36
C PRO A 127 -3.56 -3.51 -12.35
N PHE A 128 -4.20 -2.48 -12.90
CA PHE A 128 -3.58 -1.50 -13.79
C PHE A 128 -2.73 -0.48 -13.04
N MET A 129 -2.78 -0.48 -11.70
CA MET A 129 -1.87 0.31 -10.87
C MET A 129 -0.69 -0.53 -10.43
N HIS A 130 -0.98 -1.70 -9.86
CA HIS A 130 0.04 -2.61 -9.39
C HIS A 130 -0.44 -4.06 -9.47
N ILE A 131 0.31 -4.91 -10.17
CA ILE A 131 -0.09 -6.30 -10.43
C ILE A 131 -0.25 -7.13 -9.14
N SER A 132 0.49 -6.81 -8.07
CA SER A 132 0.34 -7.54 -6.80
C SER A 132 -1.04 -7.36 -6.14
N CYS A 133 -1.83 -6.38 -6.59
CA CYS A 133 -3.21 -6.18 -6.15
C CYS A 133 -4.13 -7.33 -6.54
N CYS A 134 -3.79 -8.08 -7.60
CA CYS A 134 -4.56 -9.23 -8.06
C CYS A 134 -4.79 -10.26 -6.96
N LEU A 135 -3.78 -10.49 -6.11
CA LEU A 135 -3.90 -11.42 -4.98
C LEU A 135 -4.98 -11.01 -3.98
N LEU A 136 -5.14 -9.70 -3.76
CA LEU A 136 -6.07 -9.16 -2.77
C LEU A 136 -7.45 -8.89 -3.38
N LEU A 137 -7.56 -8.77 -4.70
CA LEU A 137 -8.83 -8.60 -5.41
C LEU A 137 -9.80 -9.77 -5.23
N VAL A 138 -9.30 -10.96 -4.86
CA VAL A 138 -10.18 -12.07 -4.48
C VAL A 138 -11.18 -11.66 -3.40
N THR A 139 -10.78 -10.75 -2.49
CA THR A 139 -11.64 -10.22 -1.43
C THR A 139 -12.88 -9.50 -1.96
N PHE A 140 -12.91 -9.09 -3.23
CA PHE A 140 -14.10 -8.53 -3.90
C PHE A 140 -15.31 -9.46 -3.78
N PHE A 141 -15.07 -10.78 -3.80
CA PHE A 141 -16.11 -11.80 -3.69
C PHE A 141 -16.47 -12.18 -2.25
N HIS A 142 -16.07 -11.40 -1.23
CA HIS A 142 -16.26 -11.72 0.19
C HIS A 142 -17.70 -12.05 0.62
N LYS A 143 -18.71 -11.59 -0.12
CA LYS A 143 -20.13 -11.89 0.16
C LYS A 143 -20.60 -13.24 -0.41
N SER A 144 -19.80 -13.88 -1.27
CA SER A 144 -20.15 -15.18 -1.84
C SER A 144 -20.12 -16.27 -0.76
N LYS A 145 -21.14 -17.13 -0.74
CA LYS A 145 -21.15 -18.34 0.11
C LYS A 145 -19.94 -19.24 -0.17
N TYR A 146 -19.45 -19.24 -1.40
CA TYR A 146 -18.33 -20.05 -1.88
C TYR A 146 -17.00 -19.30 -1.85
N TYR A 147 -16.90 -18.21 -1.07
CA TYR A 147 -15.71 -17.35 -1.06
C TYR A 147 -14.39 -18.10 -0.85
N PHE A 148 -14.32 -18.98 0.15
CA PHE A 148 -13.09 -19.73 0.43
C PHE A 148 -12.76 -20.74 -0.67
N ASN A 149 -13.77 -21.37 -1.28
CA ASN A 149 -13.58 -22.25 -2.44
C ASN A 149 -13.05 -21.46 -3.64
N LEU A 150 -13.58 -20.25 -3.86
CA LEU A 150 -13.12 -19.34 -4.90
C LEU A 150 -11.68 -18.90 -4.64
N LEU A 151 -11.31 -18.63 -3.39
CA LEU A 151 -9.95 -18.27 -3.01
C LEU A 151 -8.96 -19.40 -3.35
N VAL A 152 -9.27 -20.65 -2.97
CA VAL A 152 -8.44 -21.81 -3.31
C VAL A 152 -8.36 -22.00 -4.83
N PHE A 153 -9.50 -21.87 -5.53
CA PHE A 153 -9.54 -21.98 -6.98
C PHE A 153 -8.68 -20.91 -7.68
N VAL A 154 -8.72 -19.66 -7.22
CA VAL A 154 -7.89 -18.58 -7.78
C VAL A 154 -6.40 -18.88 -7.60
N PHE A 155 -5.97 -19.32 -6.41
CA PHE A 155 -4.57 -19.69 -6.20
C PHE A 155 -4.14 -20.88 -7.06
N LEU A 156 -4.98 -21.91 -7.16
CA LEU A 156 -4.73 -23.08 -8.01
C LEU A 156 -4.67 -22.68 -9.49
N PHE A 157 -5.60 -21.82 -9.94
CA PHE A 157 -5.65 -21.34 -11.30
C PHE A 157 -4.39 -20.53 -11.65
N VAL A 158 -3.96 -19.60 -10.79
CA VAL A 158 -2.73 -18.82 -10.99
C VAL A 158 -1.51 -19.75 -11.04
N PHE A 159 -1.44 -20.75 -10.17
CA PHE A 159 -0.36 -21.73 -10.16
C PHE A 159 -0.31 -22.55 -11.46
N LEU A 160 -1.46 -23.09 -11.89
CA LEU A 160 -1.56 -23.86 -13.14
C LEU A 160 -1.24 -22.97 -14.35
N LEU A 161 -1.77 -21.75 -14.39
CA LEU A 161 -1.50 -20.79 -15.46
C LEU A 161 -0.01 -20.46 -15.54
N TYR A 162 0.64 -20.22 -14.40
CA TYR A 162 2.09 -20.04 -14.36
C TYR A 162 2.81 -21.27 -14.90
N PHE A 163 2.46 -22.47 -14.45
CA PHE A 163 3.08 -23.73 -14.90
C PHE A 163 3.00 -23.89 -16.43
N PHE A 164 1.81 -23.72 -17.02
CA PHE A 164 1.58 -23.89 -18.45
C PHE A 164 2.20 -22.78 -19.32
N ILE A 165 2.18 -21.52 -18.86
CA ILE A 165 2.68 -20.39 -19.66
C ILE A 165 4.19 -20.15 -19.40
N SER A 166 4.77 -20.68 -18.32
CA SER A 166 6.19 -20.49 -17.99
C SER A 166 7.16 -20.78 -19.14
N PRO A 167 7.00 -21.83 -19.98
CA PRO A 167 7.92 -22.06 -21.09
C PRO A 167 7.90 -20.92 -22.11
N PHE A 168 6.73 -20.33 -22.36
CA PHE A 168 6.58 -19.19 -23.25
C PHE A 168 7.11 -17.90 -22.63
N LEU A 169 6.84 -17.68 -21.33
CA LEU A 169 7.28 -16.48 -20.62
C LEU A 169 8.81 -16.37 -20.54
N LEU A 170 9.52 -17.50 -20.42
CA LEU A 170 10.99 -17.54 -20.38
C LEU A 170 11.65 -16.99 -21.65
N HIS A 171 10.94 -16.94 -22.78
CA HIS A 171 11.44 -16.36 -24.03
C HIS A 171 11.19 -14.84 -24.14
N ILE A 172 10.45 -14.24 -23.21
CA ILE A 172 10.18 -12.79 -23.20
C ILE A 172 11.23 -12.08 -22.35
N GLY A 173 12.07 -11.24 -22.94
CA GLY A 173 13.12 -10.50 -22.19
C GLY A 173 12.58 -9.64 -21.04
N ALA A 174 11.35 -9.11 -21.15
CA ALA A 174 10.70 -8.41 -20.03
C ALA A 174 10.40 -9.32 -18.82
N PHE A 175 10.17 -10.62 -19.05
CA PHE A 175 9.93 -11.60 -17.98
C PHE A 175 11.21 -11.96 -17.23
N GLU A 176 12.36 -11.90 -17.89
CA GLU A 176 13.67 -12.04 -17.24
C GLU A 176 13.88 -10.98 -16.15
N SER A 177 13.42 -9.74 -16.38
CA SER A 177 13.43 -8.67 -15.37
C SER A 177 12.55 -8.98 -14.14
N ILE A 178 11.48 -9.75 -14.32
CA ILE A 178 10.58 -10.17 -13.24
C ILE A 178 11.21 -11.32 -12.46
N LEU A 179 11.79 -12.30 -13.15
CA LEU A 179 12.49 -13.43 -12.54
C LEU A 179 13.73 -13.01 -11.75
N THR A 180 14.50 -12.04 -12.27
CA THR A 180 15.64 -11.45 -11.55
C THR A 180 15.21 -10.69 -10.30
N LYS A 181 14.07 -9.97 -10.33
CA LYS A 181 13.48 -9.39 -9.12
C LYS A 181 13.06 -10.46 -8.12
N ILE A 182 12.36 -11.50 -8.56
CA ILE A 182 11.94 -12.61 -7.69
C ILE A 182 13.16 -13.29 -7.06
N SER A 183 14.21 -13.57 -7.84
CA SER A 183 15.43 -14.19 -7.32
C SER A 183 16.19 -13.28 -6.35
N PHE A 184 16.17 -11.95 -6.56
CA PHE A 184 16.69 -10.99 -5.59
C PHE A 184 15.90 -11.03 -4.27
N TYR A 185 14.57 -11.06 -4.33
CA TYR A 185 13.74 -11.20 -3.13
C TYR A 185 14.00 -12.55 -2.43
N LEU A 186 14.19 -13.64 -3.16
CA LEU A 186 14.50 -14.95 -2.57
C LEU A 186 15.92 -15.01 -1.97
N LYS A 187 16.91 -14.33 -2.58
CA LYS A 187 18.27 -14.24 -2.04
C LYS A 187 18.36 -13.34 -0.81
N GLY A 188 17.52 -12.31 -0.70
CA GLY A 188 17.47 -11.39 0.44
C GLY A 188 17.00 -12.00 1.77
N ILE A 189 16.75 -13.31 1.84
CA ILE A 189 16.42 -14.03 3.08
C ILE A 189 17.62 -14.03 4.06
N SER A 190 18.86 -13.90 3.60
CA SER A 190 20.05 -13.87 4.48
C SER A 190 20.16 -12.59 5.31
N ASP A 191 19.63 -11.46 4.83
CA ASP A 191 19.69 -10.16 5.50
C ASP A 191 18.29 -9.68 5.94
N ILE A 192 17.53 -10.52 6.65
CA ILE A 192 16.30 -10.07 7.31
C ILE A 192 16.70 -9.11 8.45
N GLY A 193 16.76 -7.83 8.12
CA GLY A 193 17.05 -6.77 9.09
C GLY A 193 16.08 -6.82 10.26
N ILE A 194 16.59 -6.58 11.48
CA ILE A 194 15.86 -6.62 12.76
C ILE A 194 14.52 -5.86 12.69
N MET A 195 14.47 -4.77 11.91
CA MET A 195 13.25 -3.97 11.70
C MET A 195 12.07 -4.76 11.14
N HIS A 196 12.29 -5.72 10.23
CA HIS A 196 11.20 -6.54 9.69
C HIS A 196 10.59 -7.47 10.74
N ARG A 197 11.43 -7.97 11.68
CA ARG A 197 10.97 -8.81 12.79
C ARG A 197 10.17 -7.99 13.82
N ILE A 198 10.67 -6.81 14.19
CA ILE A 198 9.96 -5.88 15.07
C ILE A 198 8.60 -5.53 14.46
N PHE A 199 8.58 -5.26 13.16
CA PHE A 199 7.36 -4.91 12.47
C PHE A 199 6.36 -6.08 12.39
N PHE A 200 6.84 -7.32 12.21
CA PHE A 200 6.00 -8.51 12.30
C PHE A 200 5.36 -8.68 13.68
N ILE A 201 6.13 -8.47 14.76
CA ILE A 201 5.62 -8.49 16.13
C ILE A 201 4.53 -7.42 16.29
N PHE A 202 4.75 -6.21 15.77
CA PHE A 202 3.77 -5.13 15.80
C PHE A 202 2.47 -5.49 15.07
N ILE A 203 2.53 -6.01 13.84
CA ILE A 203 1.33 -6.43 13.10
C ILE A 203 0.61 -7.58 13.83
N SER A 204 1.36 -8.54 14.36
CA SER A 204 0.80 -9.65 15.13
C SER A 204 0.07 -9.17 16.37
N PHE A 205 0.64 -8.19 17.10
CA PHE A 205 -0.03 -7.53 18.22
C PHE A 205 -1.33 -6.84 17.79
N PHE A 206 -1.34 -6.14 16.65
CA PHE A 206 -2.56 -5.54 16.09
C PHE A 206 -3.64 -6.58 15.73
N ILE A 207 -3.24 -7.73 15.19
CA ILE A 207 -4.17 -8.82 14.87
C ILE A 207 -4.75 -9.41 16.17
N ILE A 208 -3.90 -9.72 17.15
CA ILE A 208 -4.32 -10.28 18.45
C ILE A 208 -5.27 -9.33 19.17
N THR A 209 -4.93 -8.05 19.27
CA THR A 209 -5.83 -7.03 19.85
C THR A 209 -7.13 -6.94 19.06
N GLY A 210 -7.08 -7.04 17.73
CA GLY A 210 -8.27 -7.17 16.89
C GLY A 210 -9.16 -8.35 17.29
N PHE A 211 -8.61 -9.55 17.51
CA PHE A 211 -9.36 -10.72 18.00
C PHE A 211 -9.96 -10.52 19.39
N VAL A 212 -9.23 -9.89 20.31
CA VAL A 212 -9.72 -9.57 21.65
C VAL A 212 -10.92 -8.61 21.58
N PHE A 213 -10.81 -7.56 20.76
CA PHE A 213 -11.78 -6.47 20.71
C PHE A 213 -12.99 -6.76 19.80
N TYR A 214 -12.76 -7.24 18.59
CA TYR A 214 -13.82 -7.48 17.59
C TYR A 214 -14.41 -8.89 17.67
N LYS A 215 -13.77 -9.83 18.38
CA LYS A 215 -14.24 -11.22 18.59
C LYS A 215 -14.62 -11.90 17.26
N LYS A 216 -15.83 -12.48 17.18
CA LYS A 216 -16.35 -13.18 15.99
C LYS A 216 -16.32 -12.34 14.71
N LYS A 217 -16.31 -11.01 14.81
CA LYS A 217 -16.24 -10.12 13.64
C LYS A 217 -14.89 -10.14 12.92
N MET A 218 -13.81 -10.55 13.60
CA MET A 218 -12.51 -10.79 12.95
C MET A 218 -12.57 -11.91 11.92
N LEU A 219 -13.59 -12.78 12.01
CA LEU A 219 -13.81 -13.85 11.05
C LEU A 219 -14.44 -13.35 9.74
N HIS A 220 -14.56 -12.03 9.56
CA HIS A 220 -14.99 -11.46 8.28
C HIS A 220 -14.04 -11.90 7.16
N PRO A 221 -14.53 -12.35 5.99
CA PRO A 221 -13.67 -12.94 4.96
C PRO A 221 -12.53 -12.04 4.48
N ILE A 222 -12.78 -10.73 4.35
CA ILE A 222 -11.72 -9.74 4.03
C ILE A 222 -10.60 -9.73 5.08
N LEU A 223 -10.93 -9.76 6.38
CA LEU A 223 -9.94 -9.73 7.47
C LEU A 223 -9.13 -11.03 7.48
N ILE A 224 -9.80 -12.18 7.39
CA ILE A 224 -9.12 -13.48 7.33
C ILE A 224 -8.17 -13.53 6.14
N THR A 225 -8.62 -13.16 4.94
CA THR A 225 -7.80 -13.23 3.72
C THR A 225 -6.61 -12.29 3.75
N THR A 226 -6.81 -11.04 4.21
CA THR A 226 -5.69 -10.08 4.34
C THR A 226 -4.66 -10.58 5.36
N ILE A 227 -5.10 -11.11 6.51
CA ILE A 227 -4.19 -11.70 7.52
C ILE A 227 -3.46 -12.93 6.95
N PHE A 228 -4.19 -13.83 6.29
CA PHE A 228 -3.60 -15.04 5.70
C PHE A 228 -2.53 -14.72 4.66
N ILE A 229 -2.83 -13.82 3.71
CA ILE A 229 -1.86 -13.43 2.67
C ILE A 229 -0.64 -12.74 3.32
N TYR A 230 -0.83 -11.93 4.37
CA TYR A 230 0.28 -11.32 5.10
C TYR A 230 1.20 -12.36 5.74
N LEU A 231 0.63 -13.35 6.44
CA LEU A 231 1.40 -14.41 7.10
C LEU A 231 2.19 -15.22 6.06
N VAL A 232 1.53 -15.68 5.00
CA VAL A 232 2.19 -16.39 3.89
C VAL A 232 3.29 -15.54 3.27
N SER A 233 3.02 -14.25 3.02
CA SER A 233 4.02 -13.33 2.47
C SER A 233 5.22 -13.20 3.39
N TYR A 234 5.05 -13.20 4.71
CA TYR A 234 6.17 -13.06 5.65
C TYR A 234 7.09 -14.28 5.63
N TYR A 235 6.52 -15.49 5.54
CA TYR A 235 7.30 -16.71 5.42
C TYR A 235 8.02 -16.84 4.07
N ILE A 236 7.45 -16.31 3.00
CA ILE A 236 8.12 -16.27 1.68
C ILE A 236 9.22 -15.20 1.68
N ASN A 237 8.88 -13.97 2.06
CA ASN A 237 9.79 -12.83 2.07
C ASN A 237 9.28 -11.70 3.01
N PRO A 238 10.01 -11.36 4.09
CA PRO A 238 9.61 -10.31 5.04
C PRO A 238 9.45 -8.90 4.44
N ILE A 239 10.18 -8.56 3.38
CA ILE A 239 10.07 -7.27 2.67
C ILE A 239 8.73 -7.20 1.93
N VAL A 240 8.31 -8.29 1.29
CA VAL A 240 6.99 -8.39 0.63
C VAL A 240 5.88 -8.25 1.67
N ALA A 241 6.01 -8.92 2.82
CA ALA A 241 5.07 -8.80 3.92
C ALA A 241 5.00 -7.39 4.50
N PHE A 242 6.15 -6.71 4.65
CA PHE A 242 6.19 -5.32 5.07
C PHE A 242 5.40 -4.40 4.14
N ARG A 243 5.48 -4.61 2.82
CA ARG A 243 4.65 -3.87 1.85
C ARG A 243 3.17 -4.26 1.94
N PHE A 244 2.88 -5.53 2.22
CA PHE A 244 1.51 -6.03 2.30
C PHE A 244 0.79 -5.62 3.61
N SER A 245 1.53 -5.31 4.67
CA SER A 245 0.96 -4.96 5.98
C SER A 245 0.03 -3.74 5.95
N LEU A 246 0.25 -2.82 5.00
CA LEU A 246 -0.64 -1.68 4.74
C LEU A 246 -2.08 -2.13 4.56
N TYR A 247 -2.31 -3.20 3.81
CA TYR A 247 -3.64 -3.76 3.60
C TYR A 247 -4.23 -4.32 4.90
N VAL A 248 -3.43 -5.03 5.69
CA VAL A 248 -3.88 -5.56 7.00
C VAL A 248 -4.26 -4.42 7.93
N ILE A 249 -3.44 -3.37 8.02
CA ILE A 249 -3.70 -2.23 8.89
C ILE A 249 -4.94 -1.45 8.43
N PHE A 250 -5.11 -1.19 7.12
CA PHE A 250 -6.35 -0.59 6.64
C PHE A 250 -7.57 -1.46 6.93
N ALA A 251 -7.48 -2.78 6.70
CA ALA A 251 -8.60 -3.67 6.97
C ALA A 251 -8.99 -3.68 8.45
N LEU A 252 -8.02 -3.74 9.37
CA LEU A 252 -8.25 -3.74 10.82
C LEU A 252 -8.77 -2.39 11.34
N LEU A 253 -8.15 -1.29 10.92
CA LEU A 253 -8.47 0.04 11.43
C LEU A 253 -9.72 0.64 10.77
N LEU A 254 -10.05 0.26 9.54
CA LEU A 254 -11.30 0.71 8.93
C LEU A 254 -12.49 -0.18 9.31
N TYR A 255 -12.28 -1.31 9.99
CA TYR A 255 -13.39 -2.14 10.44
C TYR A 255 -14.28 -1.41 11.48
N PRO A 256 -15.61 -1.42 11.33
CA PRO A 256 -16.52 -0.70 12.22
C PRO A 256 -16.54 -1.35 13.61
N PHE A 257 -16.25 -0.55 14.63
CA PHE A 257 -16.39 -0.97 16.02
C PHE A 257 -17.83 -0.70 16.48
N ASN A 258 -18.45 -1.65 17.17
CA ASN A 258 -19.83 -1.48 17.68
C ASN A 258 -19.87 -0.76 19.04
N SER A 259 -18.73 -0.36 19.61
CA SER A 259 -18.71 0.27 20.91
C SER A 259 -19.28 1.68 20.77
N VAL A 260 -20.38 1.90 21.47
CA VAL A 260 -21.11 3.16 21.56
C VAL A 260 -20.15 4.33 21.75
N ILE A 261 -20.38 5.40 20.98
CA ILE A 261 -19.65 6.68 20.88
C ILE A 261 -19.45 7.40 22.24
N ASN A 262 -19.97 6.87 23.35
CA ASN A 262 -19.98 7.48 24.68
C ASN A 262 -19.14 6.76 25.76
N ASP A 263 -18.27 5.82 25.40
CA ASP A 263 -17.40 5.17 26.38
C ASP A 263 -16.28 6.12 26.84
N LYS A 264 -16.14 6.33 28.17
CA LYS A 264 -15.03 7.08 28.78
C LYS A 264 -13.67 6.55 28.33
N LYS A 265 -13.57 5.24 28.07
CA LYS A 265 -12.34 4.60 27.56
C LYS A 265 -11.99 5.08 26.15
N LEU A 266 -12.97 5.28 25.28
CA LEU A 266 -12.74 5.77 23.92
C LEU A 266 -12.25 7.23 23.93
N ARG A 267 -12.80 8.07 24.80
CA ARG A 267 -12.32 9.45 25.00
C ARG A 267 -10.87 9.45 25.46
N LEU A 268 -10.52 8.60 26.41
CA LEU A 268 -9.13 8.45 26.87
C LEU A 268 -8.21 8.02 25.72
N ILE A 269 -8.56 6.98 24.96
CA ILE A 269 -7.75 6.53 23.81
C ILE A 269 -7.57 7.64 22.78
N ASN A 270 -8.62 8.42 22.48
CA ASN A 270 -8.52 9.56 21.58
C ASN A 270 -7.57 10.63 22.12
N LEU A 271 -7.62 10.96 23.42
CA LEU A 271 -6.67 11.90 24.04
C LEU A 271 -5.23 11.39 23.97
N LEU A 272 -5.02 10.09 24.22
CA LEU A 272 -3.70 9.46 24.16
C LEU A 272 -3.09 9.48 22.75
N THR A 273 -3.86 9.78 21.70
CA THR A 273 -3.30 9.92 20.34
C THR A 273 -2.33 11.10 20.20
N ILE A 274 -2.33 12.05 21.14
CA ILE A 274 -1.32 13.12 21.18
C ILE A 274 0.11 12.57 21.31
N PHE A 275 0.27 11.39 21.94
CA PHE A 275 1.56 10.70 22.04
C PHE A 275 2.04 10.12 20.70
N LEU A 276 1.23 10.17 19.63
CA LEU A 276 1.67 9.83 18.28
C LEU A 276 2.41 11.01 17.61
N PHE A 277 2.36 12.22 18.17
CA PHE A 277 3.02 13.39 17.58
C PHE A 277 4.55 13.22 17.39
N PRO A 278 5.32 12.68 18.34
CA PRO A 278 6.74 12.39 18.12
C PRO A 278 6.99 11.44 16.94
N ILE A 279 6.12 10.46 16.73
CA ILE A 279 6.20 9.52 15.59
C ILE A 279 5.95 10.28 14.28
N PHE A 280 5.00 11.21 14.27
CA PHE A 280 4.74 12.07 13.12
C PHE A 280 5.96 12.92 12.76
N VAL A 281 6.56 13.59 13.75
CA VAL A 281 7.78 14.39 13.55
C VAL A 281 8.93 13.52 13.06
N PHE A 282 9.12 12.33 13.66
CA PHE A 282 10.13 11.37 13.18
C PHE A 282 9.88 10.94 11.73
N GLY A 283 8.62 10.65 11.37
CA GLY A 283 8.24 10.30 10.00
C GLY A 283 8.55 11.42 9.00
N MET A 284 8.26 12.67 9.38
CA MET A 284 8.61 13.86 8.60
C MET A 284 10.13 13.97 8.38
N LEU A 285 10.92 13.87 9.46
CA LEU A 285 12.37 14.00 9.42
C LEU A 285 13.06 12.85 8.67
N LYS A 286 12.50 11.64 8.71
CA LYS A 286 13.08 10.50 7.98
C LYS A 286 12.78 10.55 6.48
N THR A 287 11.65 11.15 6.09
CA THR A 287 11.23 11.22 4.69
C THR A 287 11.84 12.39 3.92
N HIS A 288 12.43 13.36 4.61
CA HIS A 288 13.11 14.51 4.02
C HIS A 288 14.53 14.55 4.60
N GLU A 289 15.59 14.54 3.80
CA GLU A 289 16.96 14.58 4.34
C GLU A 289 17.13 15.75 5.33
N THR A 290 17.53 15.42 6.56
CA THR A 290 17.53 16.29 7.73
C THR A 290 18.38 17.56 7.56
N GLU A 291 19.47 17.48 6.80
CA GLU A 291 20.37 18.63 6.58
C GLU A 291 19.74 19.74 5.73
N ILE A 292 18.86 19.41 4.79
CA ILE A 292 18.27 20.39 3.89
C ILE A 292 16.98 20.96 4.49
N PHE A 293 16.15 20.13 5.16
CA PHE A 293 14.93 20.64 5.82
C PHE A 293 15.24 21.69 6.89
N ILE A 294 16.29 21.49 7.69
CA ILE A 294 16.75 22.49 8.68
C ILE A 294 17.24 23.75 7.96
N LYS A 295 18.04 23.62 6.88
CA LYS A 295 18.46 24.78 6.09
C LYS A 295 17.28 25.57 5.52
N THR A 296 16.25 24.92 4.97
CA THR A 296 15.09 25.63 4.40
C THR A 296 14.20 26.28 5.48
N LEU A 297 14.12 25.70 6.68
CA LEU A 297 13.31 26.25 7.79
C LEU A 297 13.97 27.47 8.45
N PHE A 298 15.30 27.59 8.39
CA PHE A 298 16.07 28.72 8.91
C PHE A 298 16.43 29.77 7.84
N ILE A 299 15.97 29.59 6.59
CA ILE A 299 16.12 30.55 5.48
C ILE A 299 14.79 31.28 5.16
N LEU A 300 13.70 30.93 5.86
CA LEU A 300 12.43 31.69 5.90
C LEU A 300 12.34 32.54 7.17
#